data_AF-A0A0L7QT63-F1
#
_entry.id   AF-A0A0L7QT63-F1
#
_cell.length_a   1.000
_cell.length_b   1.000
_cell.length_c   1.000
_cell.angle_alpha   90.00
_cell.angle_beta   90.00
_cell.angle_gamma   90.00
#
_symmetry.space_group_name_H-M   'P 1'
#
loop_
_entity.id
_entity.type
_entity.pdbx_description
1 polymer ?
#
loop_
_entity_poly.entity_id
_entity_poly.type
_entity_poly.pdbx_seq_one_letter_code
_entity_poly.pdbx_strand_id
1 'polypeptide(L)' 'MVWSNEKVVFLIQLYANESILWNPKLPEYRDRNKIYYAWNRIASKLNTERTEMERKLKILLA' A
#
# COMPACT_ATOMS: atom_id res chain seq x y z
N MET A 1 -10.34 9.07 10.08
CA MET A 1 -10.72 9.16 8.64
C MET A 1 -11.78 8.10 8.36
N VAL A 2 -12.84 8.43 7.62
CA VAL A 2 -13.86 7.44 7.20
C VAL A 2 -13.32 6.71 5.97
N TRP A 3 -13.04 5.42 6.11
CA TRP A 3 -12.64 4.57 5.00
C TRP A 3 -13.89 4.11 4.25
N SER A 4 -14.13 4.69 3.07
CA SER A 4 -15.18 4.21 2.17
C SER A 4 -14.76 2.90 1.51
N ASN A 5 -15.72 2.03 1.18
CA ASN A 5 -15.45 0.77 0.46
C ASN A 5 -14.66 1.00 -0.82
N GLU A 6 -14.95 2.07 -1.56
CA GLU A 6 -14.21 2.46 -2.76
C GLU A 6 -12.73 2.71 -2.48
N LYS A 7 -12.40 3.46 -1.42
CA LYS A 7 -11.01 3.72 -1.01
C LYS A 7 -10.30 2.44 -0.59
N VAL A 8 -11.01 1.54 0.09
CA VAL A 8 -10.46 0.24 0.50
C VAL A 8 -10.17 -0.64 -0.71
N VAL A 9 -11.11 -0.76 -1.65
CA VAL A 9 -10.91 -1.49 -2.90
C VAL A 9 -9.75 -0.90 -3.69
N PHE A 10 -9.67 0.43 -3.77
CA PHE A 10 -8.59 1.13 -4.47
C PHE A 10 -7.22 0.90 -3.80
N LEU A 11 -7.17 0.87 -2.47
CA LEU A 11 -5.97 0.54 -1.71
C LEU A 11 -5.50 -0.89 -1.99
N ILE A 12 -6.42 -1.86 -1.99
CA ILE A 12 -6.12 -3.27 -2.29
C ILE A 12 -5.62 -3.42 -3.72
N GLN A 13 -6.27 -2.77 -4.70
CA GLN A 13 -5.84 -2.80 -6.10
C GLN A 13 -4.44 -2.23 -6.28
N LEU A 14 -4.15 -1.08 -5.64
CA LEU A 14 -2.83 -0.46 -5.71
C LEU A 14 -1.76 -1.32 -5.03
N TYR A 15 -2.07 -1.90 -3.87
CA TYR A 15 -1.17 -2.82 -3.18
C TYR A 15 -0.89 -4.07 -4.02
N ALA A 16 -1.92 -4.66 -4.63
CA ALA A 16 -1.79 -5.80 -5.51
C ALA A 16 -0.94 -5.48 -6.76
N ASN A 17 -1.09 -4.28 -7.32
CA ASN A 17 -0.35 -3.84 -8.50
C ASN A 17 1.12 -3.53 -8.18
N GLU A 18 1.42 -3.05 -6.97
CA GLU A 18 2.79 -2.85 -6.50
C GLU A 18 3.37 -4.16 -5.94
N SER A 19 3.74 -5.06 -6.84
CA SER A 19 4.33 -6.37 -6.51
C SER A 19 5.57 -6.26 -5.60
N ILE A 20 6.26 -5.13 -5.59
CA ILE A 20 7.39 -4.87 -4.70
C ILE A 20 7.01 -4.78 -3.21
N LEU A 21 5.72 -4.63 -2.87
CA LEU A 21 5.24 -4.55 -1.49
C LEU A 21 4.90 -5.91 -0.87
N TRP A 22 4.61 -6.93 -1.70
CA TRP A 22 4.16 -8.24 -1.23
C TRP A 22 4.91 -9.42 -1.85
N ASN A 23 5.65 -9.24 -2.95
CA ASN A 23 6.33 -10.33 -3.65
C ASN A 23 7.80 -10.45 -3.18
N PRO A 24 8.13 -11.41 -2.30
CA PRO A 24 9.50 -11.60 -1.81
C PRO A 24 10.47 -12.11 -2.87
N LYS A 25 9.98 -12.52 -4.05
CA LYS A 25 10.83 -12.96 -5.18
C LYS A 25 11.44 -11.79 -5.94
N LEU A 26 10.93 -10.57 -5.77
CA LEU A 26 11.52 -9.40 -6.41
C LEU A 26 12.75 -8.96 -5.60
N PRO A 27 13.90 -8.71 -6.26
CA PRO A 27 15.06 -8.15 -5.57
C PRO A 27 14.75 -6.78 -4.93
N GLU A 28 13.79 -6.07 -5.53
CA GLU A 28 13.27 -4.78 -5.09
C GLU A 28 12.43 -4.84 -3.81
N TYR A 29 11.92 -6.02 -3.43
CA TYR A 29 11.19 -6.22 -2.16
C TYR A 29 12.09 -6.00 -0.93
N ARG A 30 13.42 -6.13 -1.08
CA ARG A 30 14.38 -5.76 -0.02
C ARG A 30 14.83 -4.31 -0.10
N ASP A 31 14.48 -3.61 -1.17
CA ASP A 31 14.88 -2.22 -1.37
C ASP A 31 13.92 -1.29 -0.62
N ARG A 32 14.38 -0.80 0.53
CA ARG A 32 13.64 0.16 1.37
C ARG A 32 13.23 1.41 0.60
N ASN A 33 14.03 1.87 -0.36
CA ASN A 33 13.69 3.05 -1.14
C ASN A 33 12.52 2.75 -2.07
N LYS A 34 12.56 1.62 -2.80
CA LYS A 34 11.47 1.22 -3.69
C LYS A 34 10.17 1.01 -2.93
N ILE A 35 10.22 0.30 -1.79
CA ILE A 35 9.07 0.12 -0.90
C ILE A 35 8.53 1.47 -0.44
N TYR A 36 9.42 2.39 -0.03
CA TYR A 36 9.02 3.73 0.38
C TYR A 36 8.33 4.48 -0.77
N TYR A 37 8.89 4.47 -1.99
CA TYR A 37 8.29 5.11 -3.15
C TYR A 37 6.95 4.50 -3.56
N ALA A 38 6.79 3.18 -3.50
CA ALA A 38 5.51 2.51 -3.75
C ALA A 38 4.46 2.99 -2.75
N TRP A 39 4.75 2.92 -1.46
CA TRP A 39 3.83 3.44 -0.44
C TRP A 39 3.51 4.92 -0.64
N ASN A 40 4.50 5.73 -1.01
CA ASN A 40 4.29 7.16 -1.25
C ASN A 40 3.42 7.42 -2.50
N ARG A 41 3.54 6.59 -3.54
CA ARG A 41 2.65 6.61 -4.71
C ARG A 41 1.21 6.27 -4.33
N ILE A 42 1.03 5.22 -3.53
CA ILE A 42 -0.31 4.82 -3.04
C ILE A 42 -0.88 5.95 -2.16
N ALA A 43 -0.06 6.54 -1.28
CA ALA A 43 -0.43 7.64 -0.40
C ALA A 43 -0.90 8.87 -1.19
N SER A 44 -0.12 9.24 -2.21
CA SER A 44 -0.42 10.36 -3.09
C SER A 44 -1.72 10.13 -3.86
N LYS A 45 -1.95 8.90 -4.37
CA LYS A 45 -3.19 8.55 -5.08
C LYS A 45 -4.43 8.54 -4.19
N LEU A 46 -4.33 8.00 -2.97
CA LEU A 46 -5.44 7.99 -2.01
C LEU A 46 -5.58 9.32 -1.24
N ASN A 47 -4.64 10.24 -1.42
CA ASN A 47 -4.51 11.46 -0.61
C ASN A 47 -4.56 11.13 0.90
N THR A 48 -3.87 10.07 1.30
CA THR A 48 -3.92 9.48 2.65
C THR A 48 -2.52 9.15 3.13
N GLU A 49 -2.25 9.35 4.42
CA GLU A 49 -0.92 9.06 4.98
C GLU A 49 -0.59 7.56 4.99
N ARG A 50 0.69 7.25 4.76
CA ARG A 50 1.22 5.88 4.79
C ARG A 50 0.83 5.13 6.07
N THR A 51 0.95 5.79 7.22
CA THR A 51 0.69 5.19 8.54
C THR A 51 -0.74 4.67 8.63
N GLU A 52 -1.71 5.42 8.12
CA GLU A 52 -3.11 4.98 8.11
C GLU A 52 -3.37 3.88 7.09
N MET A 53 -2.74 3.94 5.92
CA MET A 53 -2.87 2.86 4.93
C MET A 53 -2.28 1.56 5.45
N GLU A 54 -1.09 1.58 6.08
CA GLU A 54 -0.48 0.40 6.69
C GLU A 54 -1.37 -0.18 7.79
N ARG A 55 -1.96 0.70 8.63
CA ARG A 55 -2.88 0.29 9.68
C ARG A 55 -4.13 -0.35 9.08
N LYS A 56 -4.71 0.23 8.03
CA LYS A 56 -5.89 -0.31 7.36
C LYS A 56 -5.59 -1.62 6.64
N LEU A 57 -4.47 -1.74 5.95
CA LEU A 57 -4.03 -2.98 5.31
C LEU A 57 -3.78 -4.09 6.33
N LYS A 58 -3.18 -3.78 7.48
CA LYS A 58 -3.06 -4.75 8.59
C LYS A 58 -4.42 -5.24 9.06
N ILE A 59 -5.43 -4.37 9.18
CA ILE A 59 -6.79 -4.75 9.56
C ILE A 59 -7.47 -5.59 8.48
N LEU A 60 -7.19 -5.33 7.20
CA LEU A 60 -7.76 -6.08 6.07
C LEU A 60 -7.13 -7.47 5.85
N LEU A 61 -5.88 -7.64 6.29
CA LEU A 61 -5.13 -8.88 6.21
C LEU A 61 -5.16 -9.69 7.52
N ALA A 62 -5.73 -9.14 8.58
CA ALA A 62 -5.97 -9.80 9.87
C ALA A 62 -7.27 -10.60 9.82
#